data_AF-A0A5J4QUM4-F1
#
_entry.id   AF-A0A5J4QUM4-F1
#
_cell.length_a   1.000
_cell.length_b   1.000
_cell.length_c   1.000
_cell.angle_alpha   90.00
_cell.angle_beta   90.00
_cell.angle_gamma   90.00
#
_symmetry.space_group_name_H-M   'P 1'
#
loop_
_entity.id
_entity.type
_entity.pdbx_description
1 polymer ?
#
loop_
_entity_poly.entity_id
_entity_poly.type
_entity_poly.pdbx_seq_one_letter_code
_entity_poly.pdbx_strand_id
1 'polypeptide(L)'
;MNSYQYRAIYRELYVKNENLKEEVEDLQEQKEATKEEVRHVYDLKDEARDKFLAMDEYAKQKNKELATIETKLQKVKQAYEPYRAQEELNLIHELFPMMKEQLRIAVLYQKIGDSQLKPSENYLMALLCLLSPEHKQYFEVKDAKVKIEKESDSLDKPRLAINGTNIIDWFMLEYKEVCEVLNSILESTLDSYLLNP
;
A
#
# COMPACT_ATOMS: atom_id res chain seq x y z
N MET A 1 73.47 -49.88 56.68
CA MET A 1 72.37 -48.90 56.75
C MET A 1 71.91 -48.84 58.20
N ASN A 2 71.98 -47.68 58.86
CA ASN A 2 71.72 -47.58 60.31
C ASN A 2 70.23 -47.29 60.58
N SER A 3 69.73 -47.69 61.76
CA SER A 3 68.32 -47.57 62.20
C SER A 3 67.69 -46.19 61.91
N TYR A 4 68.46 -45.11 62.05
CA TYR A 4 68.02 -43.75 61.75
C TYR A 4 67.64 -43.50 60.28
N GLN A 5 68.37 -44.08 59.34
CA GLN A 5 68.08 -43.95 57.90
C GLN A 5 66.79 -44.69 57.55
N TYR A 6 66.56 -45.85 58.16
CA TYR A 6 65.32 -46.62 57.99
C TYR A 6 64.11 -45.81 58.47
N ARG A 7 64.20 -45.21 59.65
CA ARG A 7 63.12 -44.37 60.20
C ARG A 7 62.80 -43.15 59.34
N ALA A 8 63.81 -42.52 58.74
CA ALA A 8 63.61 -41.37 57.85
C ALA A 8 62.87 -41.78 56.56
N ILE A 9 63.29 -42.88 55.93
CA ILE A 9 62.65 -43.42 54.71
C ILE A 9 61.19 -43.78 54.98
N TYR A 10 60.90 -44.45 56.10
CA TYR A 10 59.52 -44.81 56.46
C TYR A 10 58.63 -43.58 56.67
N ARG A 11 59.16 -42.50 57.26
CA ARG A 11 58.39 -41.27 57.44
C ARG A 11 58.07 -40.61 56.11
N GLU A 12 59.03 -40.54 55.19
CA GLU A 12 58.80 -39.99 53.86
C GLU A 12 57.80 -40.82 53.05
N LEU A 13 57.89 -42.15 53.12
CA LEU A 13 56.93 -43.04 52.47
C LEU A 13 55.53 -42.87 53.05
N TYR A 14 55.40 -42.70 54.36
CA TYR A 14 54.12 -42.45 55.02
C TYR A 14 53.49 -41.14 54.54
N VAL A 15 54.24 -40.04 54.54
CA VAL A 15 53.74 -38.73 54.07
C VAL A 15 53.34 -38.79 52.60
N LYS A 16 54.15 -39.43 51.74
CA LYS A 16 53.79 -39.61 50.33
C LYS A 16 52.53 -40.43 50.14
N ASN A 17 52.31 -41.44 50.98
CA ASN A 17 51.12 -42.29 50.90
C ASN A 17 49.84 -41.53 51.31
N GLU A 18 49.91 -40.71 52.36
CA GLU A 18 48.80 -39.83 52.75
C GLU A 18 48.48 -38.81 51.66
N ASN A 19 49.49 -38.14 51.09
CA ASN A 19 49.28 -37.20 49.99
C ASN A 19 48.68 -37.89 48.74
N LEU A 20 49.18 -39.09 48.38
CA LEU A 20 48.63 -39.85 47.26
C LEU A 20 47.18 -40.27 47.52
N LYS A 21 46.81 -40.56 48.77
CA LYS A 21 45.45 -40.91 49.14
C LYS A 21 44.51 -39.72 48.99
N GLU A 22 44.94 -38.54 49.43
CA GLU A 22 44.22 -37.27 49.27
C GLU A 22 44.02 -36.94 47.78
N GLU A 23 45.09 -37.01 46.97
CA GLU A 23 45.00 -36.79 45.52
C GLU A 23 44.03 -37.77 44.83
N VAL A 24 44.01 -39.04 45.25
CA VAL A 24 43.09 -40.04 44.70
C VAL A 24 41.64 -39.73 45.06
N GLU A 25 41.39 -39.23 46.27
CA GLU A 25 40.05 -38.81 46.72
C GLU A 25 39.56 -37.60 45.92
N ASP A 26 40.41 -36.56 45.78
CA ASP A 26 40.12 -35.38 44.98
C ASP A 26 39.82 -35.73 43.51
N LEU A 27 40.61 -36.63 42.92
CA LEU A 27 40.40 -37.09 41.55
C LEU A 27 39.11 -37.90 41.39
N GLN A 28 38.70 -38.65 42.41
CA GLN A 28 37.42 -39.36 42.40
C GLN A 28 36.25 -38.38 42.46
N GLU A 29 36.33 -37.36 43.30
CA GLU A 29 35.30 -36.32 43.40
C GLU A 29 35.17 -35.55 42.07
N GLN A 30 36.28 -35.11 41.48
CA GLN A 30 36.29 -34.44 40.18
C GLN A 30 35.71 -35.33 39.08
N LYS A 31 36.00 -36.63 39.10
CA LYS A 31 35.48 -37.59 38.12
C LYS A 31 33.95 -37.74 38.23
N GLU A 32 33.40 -37.84 39.44
CA GLU A 32 31.95 -37.94 39.62
C GLU A 32 31.25 -36.62 39.30
N ALA A 33 31.83 -35.47 39.67
CA ALA A 33 31.32 -34.16 39.26
C ALA A 33 31.28 -34.01 37.74
N THR A 34 32.37 -34.35 37.05
CA THR A 34 32.45 -34.30 35.57
C THR A 34 31.41 -35.22 34.93
N LYS A 35 31.19 -36.41 35.50
CA LYS A 35 30.22 -37.38 34.98
C LYS A 35 28.78 -36.85 35.08
N GLU A 36 28.45 -36.15 36.18
CA GLU A 36 27.15 -35.54 36.34
C GLU A 36 26.95 -34.36 35.38
N GLU A 37 27.96 -33.52 35.20
CA GLU A 37 27.92 -32.44 34.19
C GLU A 37 27.72 -32.99 32.78
N VAL A 38 28.44 -34.04 32.41
CA VAL A 38 28.29 -34.71 31.11
C VAL A 38 26.86 -35.22 30.94
N ARG A 39 26.29 -35.83 31.97
CA ARG A 39 24.90 -36.30 31.94
C ARG A 39 23.92 -35.16 31.71
N HIS A 40 24.06 -34.08 32.47
CA HIS A 40 23.21 -32.89 32.33
C HIS A 40 23.32 -32.26 30.92
N VAL A 41 24.52 -32.22 30.33
CA VAL A 41 24.71 -31.75 28.96
C VAL A 41 23.99 -32.63 27.94
N TYR A 42 23.97 -33.95 28.13
CA TYR A 42 23.19 -34.85 27.26
C TYR A 42 21.69 -34.62 27.38
N ASP A 43 21.18 -34.45 28.60
CA ASP A 43 19.75 -34.16 28.84
C ASP A 43 19.33 -32.85 28.15
N LEU A 44 20.13 -31.79 28.30
CA LEU A 44 19.89 -30.51 27.63
C LEU A 44 19.94 -30.61 26.11
N LYS A 45 20.88 -31.40 25.59
CA LYS A 45 21.01 -31.62 24.14
C LYS A 45 19.78 -32.32 23.59
N ASP A 46 19.27 -33.33 24.28
CA ASP A 46 18.09 -34.07 23.84
C ASP A 46 16.84 -33.19 23.93
N GLU A 47 16.67 -32.38 24.98
CA GLU A 47 15.59 -31.40 25.08
C GLU A 47 15.64 -30.36 23.93
N ALA A 48 16.84 -29.84 23.63
CA ALA A 48 17.02 -28.90 22.53
C ALA A 48 16.70 -29.54 21.17
N ARG A 49 17.05 -30.82 20.98
CA ARG A 49 16.75 -31.58 19.78
C ARG A 49 15.24 -31.77 19.61
N ASP A 50 14.53 -32.15 20.66
CA ASP A 50 13.09 -32.37 20.61
C ASP A 50 12.34 -31.06 20.31
N LYS A 51 12.76 -29.95 20.90
CA LYS A 51 12.22 -28.62 20.58
C LYS A 51 12.46 -28.25 19.11
N PHE A 52 13.66 -28.52 18.59
CA PHE A 52 13.97 -28.25 17.19
C PHE A 52 13.09 -29.08 16.24
N LEU A 53 12.88 -30.37 16.53
CA LEU A 53 12.03 -31.25 15.73
C LEU A 53 10.57 -30.76 15.73
N ALA A 54 10.03 -30.40 16.89
CA ALA A 54 8.68 -29.86 17.00
C ALA A 54 8.51 -28.55 16.20
N MET A 55 9.51 -27.66 16.26
CA MET A 55 9.50 -26.42 15.47
C MET A 55 9.60 -26.68 13.97
N ASP A 56 10.43 -27.62 13.52
CA ASP A 56 10.58 -27.99 12.11
C ASP A 56 9.27 -28.60 11.56
N GLU A 57 8.60 -29.46 12.33
CA GLU A 57 7.29 -30.00 11.96
C GLU A 57 6.23 -28.89 11.83
N TYR A 58 6.18 -27.97 12.80
CA TYR A 58 5.30 -26.82 12.74
C TYR A 58 5.56 -25.94 11.53
N ALA A 59 6.83 -25.64 11.22
CA ALA A 59 7.22 -24.87 10.05
C ALA A 59 6.79 -25.55 8.74
N LYS A 60 6.98 -26.87 8.62
CA LYS A 60 6.51 -27.65 7.47
C LYS A 60 5.00 -27.59 7.31
N GLN A 61 4.25 -27.68 8.40
CA GLN A 61 2.79 -27.54 8.37
C GLN A 61 2.39 -26.15 7.88
N LYS A 62 3.02 -25.08 8.40
CA LYS A 62 2.74 -23.70 7.97
C LYS A 62 3.08 -23.47 6.50
N ASN A 63 4.15 -24.06 6.00
CA ASN A 63 4.48 -23.97 4.57
C ASN A 63 3.42 -24.66 3.69
N LYS A 64 2.84 -25.79 4.13
CA LYS A 64 1.72 -26.43 3.40
C LYS A 64 0.45 -25.56 3.41
N GLU A 65 0.15 -24.93 4.54
CA GLU A 65 -0.97 -23.99 4.66
C GLU A 65 -0.78 -22.78 3.73
N LEU A 66 0.42 -22.20 3.72
CA LEU A 66 0.77 -21.07 2.83
C LEU A 66 0.63 -21.45 1.36
N ALA A 67 1.18 -22.58 0.92
CA ALA A 67 1.06 -23.06 -0.46
C ALA A 67 -0.42 -23.23 -0.87
N THR A 68 -1.27 -23.70 0.05
CA THR A 68 -2.71 -23.84 -0.17
C THR A 68 -3.38 -22.48 -0.32
N ILE A 69 -3.03 -21.51 0.53
CA ILE A 69 -3.56 -20.14 0.48
C ILE A 69 -3.12 -19.44 -0.81
N GLU A 70 -1.85 -19.55 -1.19
CA GLU A 70 -1.30 -18.99 -2.43
C GLU A 70 -2.02 -19.52 -3.65
N THR A 71 -2.23 -20.84 -3.72
CA THR A 71 -2.98 -21.47 -4.82
C THR A 71 -4.42 -20.94 -4.89
N LYS A 72 -5.09 -20.81 -3.74
CA LYS A 72 -6.45 -20.23 -3.68
C LYS A 72 -6.45 -18.76 -4.11
N LEU A 73 -5.48 -17.98 -3.65
CA LEU A 73 -5.32 -16.57 -4.01
C LEU A 73 -5.10 -16.42 -5.52
N GLN A 74 -4.27 -17.26 -6.12
CA GLN A 74 -4.03 -17.25 -7.56
C GLN A 74 -5.29 -17.56 -8.35
N LYS A 75 -6.08 -18.55 -7.93
CA LYS A 75 -7.38 -18.86 -8.55
C LYS A 75 -8.35 -17.69 -8.42
N VAL A 76 -8.43 -17.05 -7.26
CA VAL A 76 -9.24 -15.86 -7.05
C VAL A 76 -8.77 -14.73 -7.97
N LYS A 77 -7.48 -14.45 -8.05
CA LYS A 77 -6.93 -13.42 -8.96
C LYS A 77 -7.29 -13.69 -10.43
N GLN A 78 -7.25 -14.93 -10.89
CA GLN A 78 -7.67 -15.30 -12.25
C GLN A 78 -9.18 -15.11 -12.47
N ALA A 79 -9.98 -15.39 -11.45
CA ALA A 79 -11.43 -15.18 -11.47
C ALA A 79 -11.85 -13.72 -11.17
N TYR A 80 -10.93 -12.86 -10.75
CA TYR A 80 -11.22 -11.50 -10.31
C TYR A 80 -11.34 -10.57 -11.52
N GLU A 81 -12.57 -10.31 -11.91
CA GLU A 81 -13.01 -9.55 -13.09
C GLU A 81 -12.47 -8.12 -13.26
N PRO A 82 -12.08 -7.32 -12.23
CA PRO A 82 -11.63 -5.94 -12.45
C PRO A 82 -10.40 -5.78 -13.34
N TYR A 83 -9.48 -6.76 -13.32
CA TYR A 83 -8.29 -6.71 -14.17
C TYR A 83 -8.60 -7.12 -15.62
N ARG A 84 -9.48 -8.12 -15.82
CA ARG A 84 -9.99 -8.45 -17.15
C ARG A 84 -10.81 -7.32 -17.76
N ALA A 85 -11.69 -6.69 -16.97
CA ALA A 85 -12.47 -5.55 -17.42
C ALA A 85 -11.59 -4.34 -17.82
N GLN A 86 -10.50 -4.09 -17.10
CA GLN A 86 -9.58 -3.00 -17.46
C GLN A 86 -8.75 -3.33 -18.71
N GLU A 87 -8.29 -4.58 -18.86
CA GLU A 87 -7.59 -5.04 -20.06
C GLU A 87 -8.50 -5.03 -21.29
N GLU A 88 -9.73 -5.52 -21.16
CA GLU A 88 -10.77 -5.46 -22.20
C GLU A 88 -11.12 -4.01 -22.56
N LEU A 89 -11.25 -3.13 -21.57
CA LEU A 89 -11.48 -1.70 -21.80
C LEU A 89 -10.31 -1.04 -22.53
N ASN A 90 -9.07 -1.37 -22.15
CA ASN A 90 -7.88 -0.88 -22.85
C ASN A 90 -7.84 -1.37 -24.30
N LEU A 91 -8.17 -2.64 -24.55
CA LEU A 91 -8.27 -3.19 -25.90
C LEU A 91 -9.38 -2.49 -26.70
N ILE A 92 -10.54 -2.23 -26.10
CA ILE A 92 -11.62 -1.46 -26.72
C ILE A 92 -11.15 -0.05 -27.09
N HIS A 93 -10.38 0.61 -26.21
CA HIS A 93 -9.81 1.92 -26.49
C HIS A 93 -8.79 1.91 -27.64
N GLU A 94 -8.02 0.84 -27.80
CA GLU A 94 -7.06 0.68 -28.90
C GLU A 94 -7.76 0.38 -30.24
N LEU A 95 -8.76 -0.50 -30.22
CA LEU A 95 -9.49 -0.90 -31.43
C LEU A 95 -10.49 0.17 -31.89
N PHE A 96 -11.08 0.92 -30.95
CA PHE A 96 -12.12 1.91 -31.22
C PHE A 96 -11.79 3.24 -30.52
N PRO A 97 -10.80 4.00 -31.04
CA PRO A 97 -10.37 5.26 -30.43
C PRO A 97 -11.51 6.31 -30.33
N MET A 98 -12.46 6.28 -31.27
CA MET A 98 -13.67 7.12 -31.21
C MET A 98 -14.52 6.83 -29.97
N MET A 99 -14.64 5.56 -29.56
CA MET A 99 -15.43 5.15 -28.40
C MET A 99 -14.80 5.66 -27.10
N LYS A 100 -13.47 5.71 -27.02
CA LYS A 100 -12.72 6.31 -25.91
C LYS A 100 -13.08 7.79 -25.73
N GLU A 101 -13.11 8.56 -26.82
CA GLU A 101 -13.46 9.99 -26.75
C GLU A 101 -14.95 10.20 -26.42
N GLN A 102 -15.85 9.34 -26.92
CA GLN A 102 -17.26 9.36 -26.53
C GLN A 102 -17.46 9.07 -25.03
N LEU A 103 -16.76 8.09 -24.48
CA LEU A 103 -16.79 7.78 -23.04
C LEU A 103 -16.22 8.94 -22.21
N ARG A 104 -15.14 9.57 -22.67
CA ARG A 104 -14.58 10.77 -22.05
C ARG A 104 -15.60 11.91 -21.99
N ILE A 105 -16.31 12.15 -23.09
CA ILE A 105 -17.39 13.15 -23.15
C ILE A 105 -18.54 12.78 -22.21
N ALA A 106 -18.95 11.50 -22.15
CA ALA A 106 -19.99 11.04 -21.23
C ALA A 106 -19.61 11.26 -19.76
N VAL A 107 -18.35 11.00 -19.38
CA VAL A 107 -17.82 11.29 -18.05
C VAL A 107 -17.82 12.80 -17.75
N LEU A 108 -17.48 13.64 -18.73
CA LEU A 108 -17.56 15.09 -18.58
C LEU A 108 -19.01 15.56 -18.39
N TYR A 109 -19.96 15.04 -19.18
CA TYR A 109 -21.38 15.31 -19.00
C TYR A 109 -21.86 14.94 -17.58
N GLN A 110 -21.45 13.78 -17.06
CA GLN A 110 -21.82 13.34 -15.70
C GLN A 110 -21.24 14.25 -14.61
N LYS A 111 -20.06 14.83 -14.82
CA LYS A 111 -19.43 15.75 -13.86
C LYS A 111 -20.01 17.14 -13.89
N ILE A 112 -20.47 17.59 -15.07
CA ILE A 112 -20.91 18.96 -15.33
C ILE A 112 -22.42 19.12 -15.11
N GLY A 113 -23.20 18.04 -15.25
CA GLY A 113 -24.66 18.05 -15.13
C GLY A 113 -25.21 17.26 -13.94
N ASP A 114 -26.38 17.68 -13.45
CA ASP A 114 -27.22 16.85 -12.58
C ASP A 114 -27.75 15.64 -13.38
N SER A 115 -27.99 14.52 -12.71
CA SER A 115 -28.27 13.17 -13.27
C SER A 115 -29.44 13.04 -14.27
N GLN A 116 -30.14 14.14 -14.59
CA GLN A 116 -31.30 14.21 -15.47
C GLN A 116 -30.98 14.58 -16.93
N LEU A 117 -29.73 14.94 -17.26
CA LEU A 117 -29.30 15.19 -18.64
C LEU A 117 -29.21 13.88 -19.44
N LYS A 118 -30.27 13.56 -20.21
CA LYS A 118 -30.21 12.53 -21.24
C LYS A 118 -29.77 13.15 -22.58
N PRO A 119 -28.79 12.57 -23.28
CA PRO A 119 -28.46 13.00 -24.64
C PRO A 119 -29.60 12.53 -25.55
N SER A 120 -30.57 13.42 -25.79
CA SER A 120 -31.50 13.26 -26.90
C SER A 120 -31.05 14.19 -28.03
N GLU A 121 -31.30 13.80 -29.27
CA GLU A 121 -30.97 14.56 -30.49
C GLU A 121 -31.59 15.97 -30.55
N ASN A 122 -32.36 16.38 -29.54
CA ASN A 122 -33.06 17.65 -29.50
C ASN A 122 -32.59 18.52 -28.33
N TYR A 123 -32.12 19.71 -28.73
CA TYR A 123 -31.95 20.94 -27.96
C TYR A 123 -32.69 20.97 -26.63
N LEU A 124 -31.96 21.05 -25.52
CA LEU A 124 -32.52 21.44 -24.24
C LEU A 124 -32.32 22.94 -24.05
N MET A 125 -33.38 23.71 -24.31
CA MET A 125 -33.56 25.05 -23.74
C MET A 125 -34.05 24.87 -22.30
N ALA A 126 -33.13 24.87 -21.34
CA ALA A 126 -33.45 24.97 -19.94
C ALA A 126 -32.34 25.78 -19.26
N LEU A 127 -32.70 26.64 -18.30
CA LEU A 127 -31.74 27.23 -17.37
C LEU A 127 -30.89 26.08 -16.81
N LEU A 128 -29.64 26.01 -17.22
CA LEU A 128 -28.75 24.91 -16.88
C LEU A 128 -27.75 25.47 -15.88
N CYS A 129 -27.90 25.12 -14.61
CA CYS A 129 -26.84 25.36 -13.63
C CYS A 129 -25.74 24.32 -13.90
N LEU A 130 -24.67 24.76 -14.56
CA LEU A 130 -23.55 23.91 -14.91
C LEU A 130 -22.48 23.98 -13.84
N LEU A 131 -22.07 22.81 -13.33
CA LEU A 131 -20.93 22.74 -12.43
C LEU A 131 -19.64 22.83 -13.26
N SER A 132 -18.76 23.78 -12.96
CA SER A 132 -17.37 23.72 -13.41
C SER A 132 -16.57 22.84 -12.45
N PRO A 133 -16.03 21.71 -12.92
CA PRO A 133 -15.13 20.89 -12.11
C PRO A 133 -13.84 21.62 -11.75
N GLU A 134 -13.34 22.48 -12.64
CA GLU A 134 -12.08 23.23 -12.48
C GLU A 134 -12.20 24.31 -11.41
N HIS A 135 -13.30 25.06 -11.43
CA HIS A 135 -13.55 26.18 -10.53
C HIS A 135 -14.41 25.82 -9.30
N LYS A 136 -14.94 24.58 -9.25
CA LYS A 136 -15.78 24.05 -8.16
C LYS A 136 -17.00 24.92 -7.82
N GLN A 137 -17.56 25.58 -8.83
CA GLN A 137 -18.73 26.45 -8.68
C GLN A 137 -19.76 26.22 -9.78
N TYR A 138 -21.01 26.57 -9.50
CA TYR A 138 -22.09 26.50 -10.47
C TYR A 138 -22.19 27.81 -11.26
N PHE A 139 -22.41 27.68 -12.56
CA PHE A 139 -22.67 28.79 -13.47
C PHE A 139 -24.08 28.65 -14.03
N GLU A 140 -24.86 29.72 -13.95
CA GLU A 140 -26.22 29.74 -14.50
C GLU A 140 -26.15 30.08 -15.99
N VAL A 141 -26.55 29.13 -16.84
CA VAL A 141 -26.55 29.35 -18.28
C VAL A 141 -27.96 29.56 -18.81
N LYS A 142 -28.20 30.75 -19.36
CA LYS A 142 -29.47 31.13 -20.00
C LYS A 142 -29.40 30.81 -21.49
N ASP A 143 -30.42 30.12 -22.01
CA ASP A 143 -30.58 29.78 -23.43
C ASP A 143 -29.38 29.05 -24.09
N ALA A 144 -28.63 28.25 -23.33
CA ALA A 144 -27.48 27.52 -23.86
C ALA A 144 -27.85 26.31 -24.72
N LYS A 145 -27.21 26.23 -25.89
CA LYS A 145 -27.22 25.05 -26.75
C LYS A 145 -25.97 24.24 -26.49
N VAL A 146 -26.11 23.20 -25.67
CA VAL A 146 -25.04 22.22 -25.43
C VAL A 146 -25.09 21.16 -26.53
N LYS A 147 -23.99 20.97 -27.27
CA LYS A 147 -23.89 19.98 -28.35
C LYS A 147 -22.54 19.27 -28.35
N ILE A 148 -22.56 18.04 -28.86
CA ILE A 148 -21.33 17.34 -29.25
C ILE A 148 -21.05 17.73 -30.71
N GLU A 149 -19.95 18.44 -30.91
CA GLU A 149 -19.53 18.92 -32.22
C GLU A 149 -18.25 18.21 -32.65
N LYS A 150 -18.03 18.12 -33.96
CA LYS A 150 -16.73 17.67 -34.50
C LYS A 150 -15.74 18.81 -34.41
N GLU A 151 -14.55 18.55 -33.92
CA GLU A 151 -13.47 19.52 -33.94
C GLU A 151 -13.08 19.86 -35.39
N SER A 152 -12.88 21.15 -35.69
CA SER A 152 -12.61 21.63 -37.06
C SER A 152 -11.36 21.01 -37.69
N ASP A 153 -10.43 20.58 -36.83
CA ASP A 153 -9.09 20.15 -37.23
C ASP A 153 -8.94 18.61 -37.22
N SER A 154 -9.92 17.87 -36.68
CA SER A 154 -9.91 16.40 -36.73
C SER A 154 -11.31 15.79 -36.71
N LEU A 155 -11.61 14.95 -37.70
CA LEU A 155 -12.88 14.22 -37.83
C LEU A 155 -13.11 13.20 -36.71
N ASP A 156 -12.04 12.81 -36.01
CA ASP A 156 -12.05 11.73 -35.03
C ASP A 156 -12.14 12.18 -33.57
N LYS A 157 -12.19 13.50 -33.31
CA LYS A 157 -12.31 14.04 -31.96
C LYS A 157 -13.60 14.82 -31.80
N PRO A 158 -14.65 14.20 -31.23
CA PRO A 158 -15.80 14.94 -30.78
C PRO A 158 -15.39 15.85 -29.60
N ARG A 159 -16.02 17.02 -29.50
CA ARG A 159 -15.86 17.94 -28.37
C ARG A 159 -17.22 18.40 -27.88
N LEU A 160 -17.31 18.65 -26.57
CA LEU A 160 -18.48 19.21 -25.94
C LEU A 160 -18.43 20.73 -26.04
N ALA A 161 -19.45 21.33 -26.65
CA ALA A 161 -19.53 22.76 -26.87
C ALA A 161 -20.82 23.37 -26.31
N ILE A 162 -20.72 24.57 -25.75
CA ILE A 162 -21.83 25.43 -25.34
C ILE A 162 -21.87 26.61 -26.33
N ASN A 163 -22.97 26.74 -27.07
CA ASN A 163 -23.15 27.80 -28.07
C ASN A 163 -22.04 27.86 -29.13
N GLY A 164 -21.40 26.72 -29.44
CA GLY A 164 -20.29 26.61 -30.41
C GLY A 164 -18.89 26.84 -29.81
N THR A 165 -18.79 27.23 -28.53
CA THR A 165 -17.52 27.36 -27.80
C THR A 165 -17.23 26.08 -27.02
N ASN A 166 -15.97 25.62 -26.99
CA ASN A 166 -15.58 24.48 -26.17
C ASN A 166 -16.00 24.71 -24.71
N ILE A 167 -16.58 23.69 -24.05
CA ILE A 167 -17.12 23.83 -22.70
C ILE A 167 -16.10 24.29 -21.65
N ILE A 168 -14.83 23.89 -21.79
CA ILE A 168 -13.75 24.32 -20.90
C ILE A 168 -13.45 25.80 -21.12
N ASP A 169 -13.33 26.22 -22.39
CA ASP A 169 -13.10 27.61 -22.75
C ASP A 169 -14.26 28.51 -22.32
N TRP A 170 -15.49 28.01 -22.42
CA TRP A 170 -16.69 28.69 -21.94
C TRP A 170 -16.62 28.93 -20.42
N PHE A 171 -16.30 27.91 -19.62
CA PHE A 171 -16.14 28.09 -18.17
C PHE A 171 -15.00 29.05 -17.81
N MET A 172 -13.88 29.04 -18.54
CA MET A 172 -12.78 29.96 -18.31
C MET A 172 -13.19 31.42 -18.57
N LEU A 173 -13.95 31.67 -19.65
CA LEU A 173 -14.46 33.00 -19.98
C LEU A 173 -15.45 33.48 -18.90
N GLU A 174 -16.42 32.64 -18.55
CA GLU A 174 -17.43 32.98 -17.53
C GLU A 174 -16.80 33.22 -16.15
N TYR A 175 -15.82 32.40 -15.76
CA TYR A 175 -15.07 32.59 -14.52
C TYR A 175 -14.31 33.92 -14.51
N LYS A 176 -13.69 34.28 -15.64
CA LYS A 176 -12.95 35.53 -15.77
C LYS A 176 -13.88 36.74 -15.64
N GLU A 177 -15.06 36.71 -16.27
CA GLU A 177 -16.07 37.76 -16.12
C GLU A 177 -16.52 37.91 -14.67
N VAL A 178 -16.79 36.81 -13.97
CA VAL A 178 -17.13 36.83 -12.54
C VAL A 178 -16.00 37.47 -11.71
N CYS A 179 -14.74 37.12 -11.97
CA CYS A 179 -13.60 37.72 -11.28
C CYS A 179 -13.45 39.22 -11.57
N GLU A 180 -13.65 39.66 -12.81
CA GLU A 180 -13.58 41.08 -13.19
C GLU A 180 -14.69 41.90 -12.51
N VAL A 181 -15.92 41.36 -12.45
CA VAL A 181 -17.04 41.99 -11.72
C VAL A 181 -16.74 42.08 -10.22
N LEU A 182 -16.23 41.01 -9.60
CA LEU A 182 -15.86 41.02 -8.18
C LEU A 182 -14.75 42.03 -7.88
N ASN A 183 -13.74 42.14 -8.75
CA ASN A 183 -12.67 43.12 -8.60
C ASN A 183 -13.21 44.56 -8.72
N SER A 184 -14.09 44.83 -9.69
CA SER A 184 -14.73 46.14 -9.83
C SER A 184 -15.61 46.50 -8.61
N ILE A 185 -16.33 45.52 -8.05
CA ILE A 185 -17.10 45.73 -6.81
C ILE A 185 -16.15 46.02 -5.65
N LEU A 186 -15.08 45.26 -5.45
CA LEU A 186 -14.11 45.48 -4.38
C LEU A 186 -13.44 46.85 -4.47
N GLU A 187 -13.05 47.29 -5.66
CA GLU A 187 -12.48 48.62 -5.91
C GLU A 187 -13.50 49.72 -5.60
N SER A 188 -14.74 49.60 -6.08
CA SER A 188 -15.80 50.58 -5.77
C SER A 188 -16.17 50.65 -4.28
N THR A 189 -16.05 49.52 -3.57
CA THR A 189 -16.33 49.45 -2.13
C THR A 189 -15.17 50.08 -1.34
N LEU A 190 -13.91 49.80 -1.71
CA LEU A 190 -12.73 50.43 -1.11
C LEU A 190 -12.70 51.95 -1.32
N ASP A 191 -13.09 52.43 -2.51
CA ASP A 191 -13.21 53.86 -2.78
C ASP A 191 -14.31 54.52 -1.94
N SER A 192 -15.42 53.81 -1.69
CA SER A 192 -16.49 54.31 -0.81
C SER A 192 -16.08 54.44 0.67
N TYR A 193 -15.16 53.57 1.13
CA TYR A 193 -14.59 53.65 2.48
C TYR A 193 -13.48 54.71 2.62
N LEU A 194 -12.82 55.11 1.52
CA LEU A 194 -11.82 56.17 1.51
C LEU A 194 -12.41 57.58 1.33
N LEU A 195 -13.65 57.70 0.84
CA LEU A 195 -14.35 58.98 0.60
C LEU A 195 -15.36 59.38 1.69
N ASN A 196 -15.60 58.56 2.71
CA ASN A 196 -16.34 58.94 3.92
C ASN A 196 -15.60 58.45 5.18
N PRO A 197 -14.68 59.25 5.75
CA PRO A 197 -14.16 59.02 7.10
C PRO A 197 -15.19 59.29 8.20
#